data_AF-A0A845UUJ2-F1
#
_entry.id   AF-A0A845UUJ2-F1
#
_cell.length_a   1.000
_cell.length_b   1.000
_cell.length_c   1.000
_cell.angle_alpha   90.00
_cell.angle_beta   90.00
_cell.angle_gamma   90.00
#
_symmetry.space_group_name_H-M   'P 1'
#
loop_
_entity.id
_entity.type
_entity.pdbx_description
1 polymer ?
#
loop_
_entity_poly.entity_id
_entity_poly.type
_entity_poly.pdbx_seq_one_letter_code
_entity_poly.pdbx_strand_id
1 'polypeptide(L)' 'MSGRIPRLTAVQLQAFEDFFEQVLGAGALSFTAFDPVECVERTFRFLDGYEVRPLGPKFAITAELEILP' A
#
# COMPACT_ATOMS: atom_id res chain seq x y z
N MET A 1 -8.56 -5.11 6.83
CA MET A 1 -9.04 -4.90 5.45
C MET A 1 -7.87 -5.14 4.51
N SER A 2 -8.00 -5.90 3.42
CA SER A 2 -6.87 -6.17 2.51
C SER A 2 -6.91 -5.24 1.31
N GLY A 3 -5.82 -4.53 1.02
CA GLY A 3 -5.66 -3.70 -0.17
C GLY A 3 -4.89 -4.42 -1.27
N ARG A 4 -5.33 -4.28 -2.53
CA ARG A 4 -4.61 -4.83 -3.69
C ARG A 4 -4.51 -3.81 -4.80
N ILE A 5 -3.29 -3.59 -5.29
CA ILE A 5 -3.03 -2.78 -6.49
C ILE A 5 -2.60 -3.72 -7.62
N PRO A 6 -3.49 -4.04 -8.57
CA PRO A 6 -3.15 -4.92 -9.68
C PRO A 6 -2.44 -4.14 -10.80
N ARG A 7 -1.47 -4.81 -11.48
CA ARG A 7 -0.91 -4.39 -12.78
C ARG A 7 -0.04 -3.12 -12.75
N LEU A 8 0.89 -3.04 -11.82
CA LEU A 8 1.93 -2.00 -11.76
C LEU A 8 3.02 -2.26 -12.80
N THR A 9 3.53 -1.20 -13.43
CA THR A 9 4.81 -1.25 -14.15
C THR A 9 5.98 -1.27 -13.16
N ALA A 10 7.20 -1.59 -13.63
CA ALA A 10 8.39 -1.54 -12.78
C ALA A 10 8.63 -0.16 -12.16
N VAL A 11 8.38 0.92 -12.93
CA VAL A 11 8.50 2.31 -12.43
C VAL A 11 7.47 2.60 -11.33
N GLN A 12 6.25 2.10 -11.48
CA GLN A 12 5.20 2.29 -10.46
C GLN A 12 5.43 1.44 -9.22
N LEU A 13 6.02 0.24 -9.37
CA LEU A 13 6.47 -0.56 -8.25
C LEU A 13 7.56 0.20 -7.47
N GLN A 14 8.60 0.69 -8.15
CA GLN A 14 9.66 1.47 -7.50
C GLN A 14 9.10 2.69 -6.77
N ALA A 15 8.18 3.44 -7.38
CA ALA A 15 7.56 4.59 -6.72
C ALA A 15 6.76 4.20 -5.46
N PHE A 16 6.13 3.02 -5.44
CA PHE A 16 5.48 2.50 -4.24
C PHE A 16 6.50 2.11 -3.17
N GLU A 17 7.59 1.45 -3.54
CA GLU A 17 8.66 1.06 -2.62
C GLU A 17 9.32 2.28 -2.00
N ASP A 18 9.61 3.32 -2.81
CA ASP A 18 10.13 4.60 -2.34
C ASP A 18 9.14 5.30 -1.38
N PHE A 19 7.84 5.30 -1.69
CA PHE A 19 6.81 5.81 -0.78
C PHE A 19 6.81 5.03 0.55
N PHE A 20 6.85 3.71 0.48
CA PHE A 20 6.83 2.85 1.65
C PHE A 20 8.07 3.06 2.53
N GLU A 21 9.25 3.23 1.95
CA GLU A 21 10.47 3.44 2.72
C GLU A 21 10.62 4.88 3.24
N GLN A 22 10.32 5.87 2.41
CA GLN A 22 10.63 7.28 2.71
C GLN A 22 9.51 8.03 3.41
N VAL A 23 8.24 7.72 3.09
CA VAL A 23 7.08 8.46 3.63
C VAL A 23 6.56 7.81 4.90
N LEU A 24 6.47 6.48 4.93
CA LEU A 24 6.10 5.76 6.15
C LEU A 24 7.30 5.67 7.12
N GLY A 25 8.53 5.69 6.61
CA GLY A 25 9.73 5.58 7.44
C GLY A 25 9.84 4.25 8.18
N ALA A 26 11.01 3.96 8.72
CA ALA A 26 11.20 2.79 9.58
C ALA A 26 10.36 2.92 10.87
N GLY A 27 9.15 2.37 10.85
CA GLY A 27 8.29 2.22 12.04
C GLY A 27 6.98 3.01 12.06
N ALA A 28 6.75 3.99 11.19
CA ALA A 28 5.42 4.62 11.09
C ALA A 28 4.58 3.83 10.08
N LEU A 29 4.06 2.68 10.53
CA LEU A 29 3.23 1.81 9.71
C LEU A 29 1.91 2.45 9.27
N SER A 30 1.63 3.74 9.50
CA SER A 30 0.34 4.38 9.21
C SER A 30 0.40 5.58 8.28
N PHE A 31 -0.57 5.68 7.38
CA PHE A 31 -0.77 6.79 6.44
C PHE A 31 -2.25 7.17 6.35
N THR A 32 -2.51 8.43 6.02
CA THR A 32 -3.87 8.91 5.77
C THR A 32 -4.18 8.82 4.27
N ALA A 33 -5.32 8.22 3.93
CA ALA A 33 -5.81 8.14 2.56
C ALA A 33 -7.34 8.18 2.53
N PHE A 34 -7.90 8.42 1.35
CA PHE A 34 -9.34 8.26 1.14
C PHE A 34 -9.71 6.79 1.06
N ASP A 35 -10.66 6.37 1.90
CA ASP A 35 -11.31 5.07 1.79
C ASP A 35 -12.17 5.07 0.51
N PRO A 36 -11.92 4.17 -0.46
CA PRO A 36 -12.64 4.15 -1.72
C PRO A 36 -14.09 3.62 -1.60
N VAL A 37 -14.45 2.99 -0.49
CA VAL A 37 -15.80 2.45 -0.24
C VAL A 37 -16.67 3.50 0.45
N GLU A 38 -16.13 4.13 1.49
CA GLU A 38 -16.88 5.08 2.30
C GLU A 38 -16.70 6.54 1.87
N CYS A 39 -15.75 6.81 0.97
CA CYS A 39 -15.41 8.14 0.47
C CYS A 39 -15.05 9.14 1.58
N VAL A 40 -14.48 8.64 2.68
CA VAL A 40 -13.97 9.45 3.80
C VAL A 40 -12.48 9.28 3.96
N GLU A 41 -11.81 10.31 4.46
CA GLU A 41 -10.40 10.24 4.81
C GLU A 41 -10.22 9.42 6.08
N ARG A 42 -9.36 8.39 6.02
CA ARG A 42 -9.08 7.48 7.13
C ARG A 42 -7.58 7.28 7.28
N THR A 43 -7.15 7.01 8.51
CA THR A 43 -5.77 6.60 8.80
C THR A 43 -5.68 5.09 8.70
N PHE A 44 -4.90 4.60 7.74
CA PHE A 44 -4.61 3.19 7.55
C PHE A 44 -3.28 2.84 8.17
N ARG A 45 -3.15 1.63 8.69
CA ARG A 45 -1.91 1.07 9.19
C ARG A 45 -1.60 -0.27 8.52
N PHE A 46 -0.39 -0.45 8.00
CA PHE A 46 0.12 -1.76 7.57
C PHE A 46 0.32 -2.67 8.78
N LEU A 47 -0.21 -3.90 8.69
CA LEU A 47 -0.09 -4.89 9.76
C LEU A 47 1.25 -5.62 9.70
N ASP A 48 1.54 -6.28 8.57
CA ASP A 48 2.74 -7.12 8.38
C ASP A 48 3.53 -6.72 7.11
N GLY A 49 3.33 -5.49 6.61
CA GLY A 49 3.96 -5.00 5.37
C GLY A 49 3.14 -5.32 4.12
N TYR A 50 3.83 -5.56 2.99
CA TYR A 50 3.22 -5.86 1.69
C TYR A 50 3.96 -6.99 0.98
N GLU A 51 3.24 -7.69 0.10
CA GLU A 51 3.75 -8.72 -0.79
C GLU A 51 3.72 -8.23 -2.23
N VAL A 52 4.82 -8.44 -2.96
CA VAL A 52 4.91 -8.18 -4.41
C VAL A 52 4.87 -9.51 -5.15
N ARG A 53 3.95 -9.65 -6.12
CA ARG A 53 3.89 -10.80 -7.03
C ARG A 53 4.07 -10.37 -8.48
N PRO A 54 4.91 -11.07 -9.27
CA PRO A 54 4.97 -10.85 -10.71
C PRO A 54 3.66 -11.31 -11.38
N LEU A 55 3.24 -10.55 -12.40
CA LEU A 55 2.05 -10.79 -13.22
C LEU A 55 2.40 -10.54 -14.70
N GLY A 56 3.17 -11.45 -15.29
CA GLY A 56 3.75 -11.27 -16.62
C GLY A 56 4.80 -10.15 -16.62
N PRO A 57 4.73 -9.14 -17.51
CA PRO A 57 5.65 -7.99 -17.51
C PRO A 57 5.32 -6.92 -16.45
N LYS A 58 4.33 -7.20 -15.57
CA LYS A 58 3.82 -6.27 -14.56
C LYS A 58 3.92 -6.89 -13.17
N PHE A 59 3.60 -6.11 -12.16
CA PHE A 59 3.61 -6.50 -10.76
C PHE A 59 2.24 -6.30 -10.12
N ALA A 60 1.97 -7.04 -9.05
CA ALA A 60 0.81 -6.85 -8.19
C ALA A 60 1.29 -6.72 -6.74
N ILE A 61 0.77 -5.74 -6.04
CA ILE A 61 1.04 -5.53 -4.62
C ILE A 61 -0.19 -5.92 -3.82
N THR A 62 0.00 -6.70 -2.78
CA THR A 62 -1.04 -7.07 -1.80
C THR A 62 -0.56 -6.69 -0.42
N ALA A 63 -1.39 -6.01 0.36
CA ALA A 63 -1.05 -5.61 1.72
C ALA A 63 -2.26 -5.73 2.64
N GLU A 64 -2.00 -6.01 3.91
CA GLU A 64 -3.03 -5.98 4.94
C GLU A 64 -2.98 -4.66 5.69
N LEU A 65 -4.13 -4.00 5.73
CA LEU A 65 -4.33 -2.69 6.32
C LEU A 65 -5.38 -2.76 7.45
N GLU A 66 -5.06 -2.15 8.57
CA GLU A 66 -6.00 -1.82 9.64
C GLU A 66 -6.40 -0.36 9.54
N ILE A 67 -7.67 -0.04 9.77
CA ILE A 67 -8.12 1.35 9.88
C ILE A 67 -7.96 1.73 11.35
N LEU A 68 -7.16 2.76 11.62
CA LEU A 68 -7.02 3.31 12.96
C LEU A 68 -8.24 4.18 13.32
N PRO A 69 -8.62 4.25 14.62
CA PRO A 69 -9.71 5.09 15.10
C PRO A 69 -9.51 6.58 14.83
#